data_AF-A0AAV3P0V7-F1
#
_entry.id   AF-A0AAV3P0V7-F1
#
_cell.length_a   1.000
_cell.length_b   1.000
_cell.length_c   1.000
_cell.angle_alpha   90.00
_cell.angle_beta   90.00
_cell.angle_gamma   90.00
#
_symmetry.space_group_name_H-M   'P 1'
#
loop_
_entity.id
_entity.type
_entity.pdbx_description
1 polymer ?
#
loop_
_entity_poly.entity_id
_entity_poly.type
_entity_poly.pdbx_seq_one_letter_code
_entity_poly.pdbx_strand_id
1 'polypeptide(L)'
;MSAGHALHVFINGQLSGTSYGSLENPKITFSRGVNLRAGINKIAFLSIAVGLPNIGPHFETWNAGVLGPVSLSGLNEGKRDLSWQKWSYKVGLKGEALSLHSLTGSSSVEWVAESFVAQGQPLTWYKTTFKAPGGTEPLALDMGSMGKGQVWINNQHIGRYWPANKASGTCSACNYAGWFTEKKCLSNCGQPSQRWYHVPRSILRPSGNLLVVFEEWGGNPKGISLVKREIASVCADIYEWQPNLMNYEMKASGKVNKQLRPKAHLWCARGQKISSIKFASFGTPVGSCGSFREGTCHAHKSYDAFEKICIGKESCAVTVAPETFGGDPCPSVMKKLSVEAICS
;
A
#
# COMPACT_ATOMS: atom_id res chain seq x y z
N MET A 1 -19.00 24.03 2.24
CA MET A 1 -18.62 22.93 1.35
C MET A 1 -17.21 23.22 0.81
N SER A 2 -16.43 22.18 0.57
CA SER A 2 -15.12 22.27 -0.07
C SER A 2 -15.09 21.34 -1.27
N ALA A 3 -14.40 21.74 -2.32
CA ALA A 3 -14.16 20.93 -3.51
C ALA A 3 -13.17 19.78 -3.27
N GLY A 4 -12.64 19.65 -2.04
CA GLY A 4 -11.75 18.58 -1.64
C GLY A 4 -10.31 19.02 -1.43
N HIS A 5 -9.38 18.09 -1.16
CA HIS A 5 -9.60 16.63 -1.01
C HIS A 5 -9.74 16.21 0.45
N ALA A 6 -9.14 16.96 1.38
CA ALA A 6 -9.38 16.85 2.81
C ALA A 6 -9.48 18.23 3.46
N LEU A 7 -10.09 18.28 4.64
CA LEU A 7 -10.34 19.49 5.41
C LEU A 7 -10.21 19.19 6.90
N HIS A 8 -9.36 19.95 7.58
CA HIS A 8 -9.38 20.08 9.03
C HIS A 8 -10.00 21.42 9.41
N VAL A 9 -10.92 21.39 10.37
CA VAL A 9 -11.56 22.59 10.92
C VAL A 9 -11.02 22.83 12.32
N PHE A 10 -10.41 23.98 12.54
CA PHE A 10 -9.89 24.44 13.82
C PHE A 10 -10.73 25.58 14.36
N ILE A 11 -11.07 25.50 15.64
CA ILE A 11 -11.82 26.52 16.37
C ILE A 11 -10.96 27.00 17.52
N ASN A 12 -10.62 28.28 17.53
CA ASN A 12 -9.75 28.90 18.53
C ASN A 12 -8.41 28.16 18.73
N GLY A 13 -7.87 27.58 17.65
CA GLY A 13 -6.59 26.84 17.66
C GLY A 13 -6.71 25.35 17.98
N GLN A 14 -7.90 24.86 18.34
CA GLN A 14 -8.12 23.43 18.62
C GLN A 14 -8.79 22.73 17.44
N LEU A 15 -8.37 21.51 17.14
CA LEU A 15 -8.97 20.70 16.08
C LEU A 15 -10.41 20.31 16.48
N SER A 16 -11.39 20.77 15.71
CA SER A 16 -12.79 20.43 15.91
C SER A 16 -13.21 19.20 15.10
N GLY A 17 -12.50 18.89 14.03
CA GLY A 17 -12.69 17.64 13.28
C GLY A 17 -12.10 17.67 11.88
N THR A 18 -12.22 16.52 11.23
CA THR A 18 -11.61 16.21 9.93
C THR A 18 -12.65 15.62 9.00
N SER A 19 -12.58 15.97 7.71
CA SER A 19 -13.34 15.33 6.64
C SER A 19 -12.44 15.14 5.42
N TYR A 20 -12.64 14.06 4.66
CA TYR A 20 -11.88 13.76 3.45
C TYR A 20 -12.77 13.03 2.44
N GLY A 21 -12.50 13.25 1.16
CA GLY A 21 -13.21 12.65 0.04
C GLY A 21 -12.53 11.39 -0.49
N SER A 22 -13.14 10.75 -1.49
CA SER A 22 -12.53 9.66 -2.27
C SER A 22 -11.98 10.19 -3.59
N LEU A 23 -11.34 9.32 -4.38
CA LEU A 23 -10.88 9.65 -5.73
C LEU A 23 -12.05 10.02 -6.65
N GLU A 24 -13.17 9.30 -6.55
CA GLU A 24 -14.38 9.51 -7.35
C GLU A 24 -15.21 10.69 -6.83
N ASN A 25 -15.22 10.91 -5.51
CA ASN A 25 -16.00 11.96 -4.85
C ASN A 25 -15.08 12.80 -3.93
N PRO A 26 -14.27 13.71 -4.51
CA PRO A 26 -13.34 14.53 -3.73
C PRO A 26 -14.03 15.61 -2.89
N LYS A 27 -15.25 16.03 -3.26
CA LYS A 27 -16.01 17.08 -2.58
C LYS A 27 -16.36 16.66 -1.14
N ILE A 28 -16.24 17.60 -0.22
CA ILE A 28 -16.44 17.37 1.21
C ILE A 28 -17.33 18.42 1.86
N THR A 29 -18.14 17.96 2.80
CA THR A 29 -18.96 18.80 3.67
C THR A 29 -18.65 18.44 5.12
N PHE A 30 -18.21 19.43 5.89
CA PHE A 30 -18.06 19.32 7.34
C PHE A 30 -19.30 19.91 8.00
N SER A 31 -20.01 19.12 8.79
CA SER A 31 -21.19 19.55 9.55
C SER A 31 -21.16 18.93 10.94
N ARG A 32 -20.74 19.70 11.94
CA ARG A 32 -20.68 19.32 13.36
C ARG A 32 -20.88 20.55 14.23
N GLY A 33 -21.33 20.34 15.47
CA GLY A 33 -21.31 21.37 16.51
C GLY A 33 -19.88 21.80 16.83
N VAL A 34 -19.70 23.09 17.09
CA VAL A 34 -18.39 23.70 17.39
C VAL A 34 -18.45 24.51 18.67
N ASN A 35 -17.37 24.50 19.46
CA ASN A 35 -17.31 25.22 20.73
C ASN A 35 -16.85 26.66 20.51
N LEU A 36 -17.81 27.58 20.51
CA LEU A 36 -17.55 29.02 20.43
C LEU A 36 -17.60 29.64 21.83
N ARG A 37 -16.81 30.70 22.02
CA ARG A 37 -16.83 31.52 23.23
C ARG A 37 -17.44 32.90 22.95
N ALA A 38 -17.81 33.62 24.01
CA ALA A 38 -18.22 35.01 23.87
C ALA A 38 -17.10 35.87 23.21
N GLY A 39 -17.49 36.78 22.32
CA GLY A 39 -16.56 37.65 21.59
C GLY A 39 -15.96 37.01 20.33
N ILE A 40 -14.71 37.36 20.03
CA ILE A 40 -14.06 36.97 18.77
C ILE A 40 -13.62 35.49 18.82
N ASN A 41 -14.10 34.73 17.84
CA ASN A 41 -13.70 33.35 17.59
C ASN A 41 -12.87 33.26 16.32
N LYS A 42 -11.78 32.49 16.37
CA LYS A 42 -10.94 32.21 15.19
C LYS A 42 -11.33 30.86 14.61
N ILE A 43 -11.86 30.87 13.39
CA ILE A 43 -12.15 29.66 12.63
C ILE A 43 -11.06 29.53 11.56
N ALA A 44 -10.28 28.46 11.62
CA ALA A 44 -9.23 28.19 10.66
C ALA A 44 -9.53 26.88 9.92
N PHE A 45 -9.39 26.93 8.60
CA PHE A 45 -9.59 25.77 7.73
C PHE A 45 -8.24 25.40 7.13
N LEU A 46 -7.78 24.17 7.40
CA LEU A 46 -6.65 23.61 6.69
C LEU A 46 -7.21 22.72 5.58
N SER A 47 -7.17 23.24 4.35
CA SER A 47 -7.59 22.50 3.16
C SER A 47 -6.39 21.81 2.51
N ILE A 48 -6.55 20.55 2.16
CA ILE A 48 -5.45 19.69 1.68
C ILE A 48 -5.81 19.09 0.33
N ALA A 49 -4.89 19.23 -0.62
CA ALA A 49 -4.92 18.52 -1.90
C ALA A 49 -4.07 17.24 -1.81
N VAL A 50 -4.67 16.11 -2.16
CA VAL A 50 -4.00 14.80 -2.21
C VAL A 50 -3.77 14.40 -3.67
N GLY A 51 -2.79 15.05 -4.31
CA GLY A 51 -2.63 15.00 -5.77
C GLY A 51 -3.64 15.92 -6.49
N LEU A 52 -3.48 16.05 -7.81
CA LEU A 52 -4.40 16.78 -8.68
C LEU A 52 -5.05 15.79 -9.66
N PRO A 53 -6.26 16.09 -10.18
CA PRO A 53 -6.89 15.30 -11.23
C PRO A 53 -5.96 15.13 -12.44
N ASN A 54 -5.99 13.94 -13.06
CA ASN A 54 -5.11 13.57 -14.16
C ASN A 54 -5.83 12.83 -15.30
N ILE A 55 -7.16 12.69 -15.24
CA ILE A 55 -7.98 12.05 -16.26
C ILE A 55 -9.41 12.62 -16.22
N GLY A 56 -10.01 12.83 -17.40
CA GLY A 56 -11.37 13.34 -17.57
C GLY A 56 -11.44 14.57 -18.50
N PRO A 57 -12.57 14.83 -19.18
CA PRO A 57 -12.73 16.07 -19.94
C PRO A 57 -12.62 17.29 -19.02
N HIS A 58 -11.77 18.25 -19.42
CA HIS A 58 -11.55 19.50 -18.70
C HIS A 58 -11.15 19.37 -17.21
N PHE A 59 -10.43 18.30 -16.84
CA PHE A 59 -10.02 18.06 -15.46
C PHE A 59 -9.15 19.20 -14.89
N GLU A 60 -8.49 19.97 -15.75
CA GLU A 60 -7.71 21.17 -15.40
C GLU A 60 -8.56 22.31 -14.83
N THR A 61 -9.87 22.30 -15.09
CA THR A 61 -10.83 23.30 -14.57
C THR A 61 -11.45 22.90 -13.25
N TRP A 62 -11.20 21.69 -12.76
CA TRP A 62 -11.82 21.18 -11.55
C TRP A 62 -11.20 21.84 -10.32
N ASN A 63 -12.06 22.34 -9.44
CA ASN A 63 -11.65 23.07 -8.26
C ASN A 63 -11.12 22.16 -7.15
N ALA A 64 -10.22 22.71 -6.33
CA ALA A 64 -9.85 22.19 -5.01
C ALA A 64 -9.97 23.33 -3.98
N GLY A 65 -10.10 22.99 -2.69
CA GLY A 65 -10.16 24.02 -1.65
C GLY A 65 -11.56 24.32 -1.12
N VAL A 66 -11.67 25.29 -0.21
CA VAL A 66 -12.94 25.73 0.38
C VAL A 66 -13.53 26.84 -0.48
N LEU A 67 -14.55 26.50 -1.29
CA LEU A 67 -15.27 27.47 -2.13
C LEU A 67 -16.62 27.91 -1.54
N GLY A 68 -16.99 27.35 -0.40
CA GLY A 68 -18.29 27.60 0.22
C GLY A 68 -19.42 26.76 -0.37
N PRO A 69 -20.65 26.94 0.12
CA PRO A 69 -21.01 27.89 1.18
C PRO A 69 -20.43 27.47 2.54
N VAL A 70 -20.05 28.45 3.38
CA VAL A 70 -19.63 28.24 4.77
C VAL A 70 -20.64 28.93 5.67
N SER A 71 -21.42 28.17 6.44
CA SER A 71 -22.47 28.74 7.28
C SER A 71 -22.40 28.22 8.71
N LEU A 72 -22.78 29.08 9.66
CA LEU A 72 -22.92 28.77 11.07
C LEU A 72 -24.39 28.91 11.48
N SER A 73 -24.97 27.86 12.02
CA SER A 73 -26.37 27.82 12.48
C SER A 73 -26.46 27.66 13.99
N GLY A 74 -27.64 27.97 14.57
CA GLY A 74 -27.87 27.88 16.01
C GLY A 74 -27.49 29.14 16.78
N LEU A 75 -27.41 30.28 16.07
CA LEU A 75 -27.23 31.59 16.68
C LEU A 75 -28.61 32.19 17.01
N ASN A 76 -28.67 33.22 17.87
CA ASN A 76 -29.91 33.94 18.14
C ASN A 76 -30.51 34.56 16.86
N GLU A 77 -29.67 34.97 15.91
CA GLU A 77 -30.06 35.44 14.57
C GLU A 77 -30.37 34.28 13.58
N GLY A 78 -30.44 33.05 14.07
CA GLY A 78 -30.64 31.84 13.27
C GLY A 78 -29.35 31.35 12.62
N LYS A 79 -29.12 31.75 11.37
CA LYS A 79 -28.03 31.24 10.52
C LYS A 79 -27.23 32.40 9.94
N ARG A 80 -25.91 32.36 10.14
CA ARG A 80 -24.95 33.30 9.56
C ARG A 80 -24.21 32.65 8.40
N ASP A 81 -24.18 33.33 7.25
CA ASP A 81 -23.28 32.97 6.14
C ASP A 81 -21.92 33.66 6.32
N LEU A 82 -20.86 32.86 6.31
CA LEU A 82 -19.47 33.31 6.46
C LEU A 82 -18.76 33.39 5.10
N SER A 83 -19.38 32.96 4.01
CA SER A 83 -18.77 32.90 2.68
C SER A 83 -18.30 34.28 2.19
N TRP A 84 -19.06 35.33 2.52
CA TRP A 84 -18.82 36.71 2.10
C TRP A 84 -18.07 37.56 3.14
N GLN A 85 -17.59 36.94 4.22
CA GLN A 85 -16.78 37.63 5.23
C GLN A 85 -15.34 37.82 4.75
N LYS A 86 -14.53 38.58 5.50
CA LYS A 86 -13.10 38.74 5.20
C LYS A 86 -12.34 37.45 5.52
N TRP A 87 -11.70 36.87 4.51
CA TRP A 87 -10.85 35.68 4.64
C TRP A 87 -9.36 36.04 4.65
N SER A 88 -8.55 35.22 5.33
CA SER A 88 -7.09 35.31 5.34
C SER A 88 -6.51 33.97 4.90
N TYR A 89 -5.43 34.01 4.11
CA TYR A 89 -4.83 32.83 3.50
C TYR A 89 -3.38 32.69 3.91
N LYS A 90 -2.95 31.44 4.08
CA LYS A 90 -1.56 31.06 4.28
C LYS A 90 -1.28 29.80 3.47
N VAL A 91 -0.31 29.88 2.57
CA VAL A 91 0.14 28.74 1.77
C VAL A 91 1.15 27.93 2.57
N GLY A 92 0.95 26.61 2.61
CA GLY A 92 1.86 25.66 3.27
C GLY A 92 1.91 25.76 4.78
N LEU A 93 2.76 24.92 5.38
CA LEU A 93 2.94 24.79 6.82
C LEU A 93 4.14 25.60 7.30
N LYS A 94 4.12 26.01 8.58
CA LYS A 94 5.27 26.70 9.19
C LYS A 94 6.53 25.83 9.13
N GLY A 95 6.41 24.52 9.37
CA GLY A 95 7.53 23.59 9.30
C GLY A 95 8.11 23.40 7.89
N GLU A 96 7.28 23.57 6.85
CA GLU A 96 7.75 23.57 5.46
C GLU A 96 8.55 24.84 5.15
N ALA A 97 8.04 26.01 5.55
CA ALA A 97 8.76 27.29 5.39
C ALA A 97 10.10 27.33 6.13
N LEU A 98 10.17 26.66 7.29
CA LEU A 98 11.40 26.49 8.06
C LEU A 98 12.29 25.33 7.57
N SER A 99 11.86 24.60 6.54
CA SER A 99 12.56 23.44 6.00
C SER A 99 12.93 22.40 7.07
N LEU A 100 12.03 22.07 8.00
CA LEU A 100 12.31 21.15 9.12
C LEU A 100 12.73 19.74 8.69
N HIS A 101 12.47 19.38 7.43
CA HIS A 101 12.93 18.13 6.80
C HIS A 101 14.44 18.12 6.50
N SER A 102 15.11 19.26 6.55
CA SER A 102 16.55 19.41 6.35
C SER A 102 17.29 19.56 7.69
N LEU A 103 18.59 19.28 7.69
CA LEU A 103 19.45 19.45 8.88
C LEU A 103 19.49 20.91 9.34
N THR A 104 19.58 21.87 8.41
CA THR A 104 19.65 23.30 8.71
C THR A 104 18.34 23.81 9.31
N GLY A 105 17.22 23.46 8.69
CA GLY A 105 15.89 23.83 9.17
C GLY A 105 15.56 23.21 10.52
N SER A 106 16.00 21.97 10.77
CA SER A 106 15.82 21.29 12.05
C SER A 106 16.40 22.07 13.25
N SER A 107 17.41 22.92 13.04
CA SER A 107 18.02 23.70 14.13
C SER A 107 17.26 25.00 14.46
N SER A 108 16.22 25.34 13.69
CA SER A 108 15.47 26.59 13.83
C SER A 108 14.30 26.54 14.84
N VAL A 109 14.08 25.38 15.47
CA VAL A 109 12.97 25.14 16.40
C VAL A 109 13.42 24.30 17.58
N GLU A 110 12.71 24.44 18.69
CA GLU A 110 12.89 23.61 19.87
C GLU A 110 12.19 22.27 19.66
N TRP A 111 12.98 21.18 19.73
CA TRP A 111 12.46 19.82 19.64
C TRP A 111 12.28 19.24 21.03
N VAL A 112 11.17 18.53 21.21
CA VAL A 112 10.88 17.80 22.44
C VAL A 112 11.32 16.34 22.27
N ALA A 113 11.95 15.78 23.31
CA ALA A 113 12.55 14.43 23.27
C ALA A 113 11.97 13.51 24.36
N GLU A 114 12.32 12.22 24.25
CA GLU A 114 12.08 11.18 25.27
C GLU A 114 10.60 10.99 25.68
N SER A 115 10.30 11.07 26.97
CA SER A 115 8.96 10.86 27.53
C SER A 115 7.95 11.93 27.10
N PHE A 116 8.43 13.08 26.61
CA PHE A 116 7.59 14.21 26.24
C PHE A 116 7.27 14.24 24.74
N VAL A 117 7.72 13.25 23.95
CA VAL A 117 7.37 13.14 22.54
C VAL A 117 5.85 13.04 22.40
N ALA A 118 5.27 14.01 21.68
CA ALA A 118 3.84 14.06 21.41
C ALA A 118 3.35 12.75 20.78
N GLN A 119 2.15 12.32 21.16
CA GLN A 119 1.47 11.17 20.58
C GLN A 119 0.04 11.54 20.25
N GLY A 120 -0.45 11.09 19.09
CA GLY A 120 -1.83 11.37 18.66
C GLY A 120 -2.15 12.85 18.42
N GLN A 121 -1.14 13.73 18.41
CA GLN A 121 -1.33 15.16 18.17
C GLN A 121 -1.31 15.46 16.66
N PRO A 122 -2.30 16.23 16.15
CA PRO A 122 -2.33 16.64 14.75
C PRO A 122 -1.23 17.67 14.45
N LEU A 123 -0.85 17.77 13.18
CA LEU A 123 0.16 18.72 12.68
C LEU A 123 1.51 18.69 13.41
N THR A 124 1.99 17.49 13.73
CA THR A 124 3.22 17.27 14.50
C THR A 124 4.39 16.91 13.60
N TRP A 125 5.57 17.44 13.88
CA TRP A 125 6.82 17.03 13.23
C TRP A 125 7.61 16.10 14.15
N TYR A 126 8.09 14.98 13.61
CA TYR A 126 8.97 14.04 14.29
C TYR A 126 10.28 13.94 13.54
N LYS A 127 11.37 13.69 14.27
CA LYS A 127 12.66 13.37 13.67
C LYS A 127 13.39 12.30 14.47
N THR A 128 14.24 11.54 13.79
CA THR A 128 15.20 10.64 14.43
C THR A 128 16.40 10.43 13.54
N THR A 129 17.46 9.82 14.08
CA THR A 129 18.61 9.38 13.30
C THR A 129 18.79 7.87 13.41
N PHE A 130 19.21 7.21 12.33
CA PHE A 130 19.35 5.76 12.31
C PHE A 130 20.53 5.29 11.45
N LYS A 131 21.00 4.06 11.75
CA LYS A 131 21.99 3.34 10.93
C LYS A 131 21.27 2.53 9.85
N ALA A 132 21.83 2.48 8.65
CA ALA A 132 21.24 1.69 7.58
C ALA A 132 21.28 0.19 7.94
N PRO A 133 20.19 -0.57 7.76
CA PRO A 133 20.22 -2.02 7.93
C PRO A 133 21.16 -2.66 6.93
N GLY A 134 21.87 -3.71 7.35
CA GLY A 134 22.70 -4.53 6.45
C GLY A 134 21.89 -5.27 5.39
N GLY A 135 22.57 -6.02 4.53
CA GLY A 135 21.98 -6.79 3.43
C GLY A 135 21.65 -5.95 2.19
N THR A 136 21.05 -6.60 1.19
CA THR A 136 20.74 -5.99 -0.11
C THR A 136 19.24 -5.94 -0.41
N GLU A 137 18.40 -6.43 0.51
CA GLU A 137 16.95 -6.54 0.34
C GLU A 137 16.30 -5.15 0.26
N PRO A 138 15.27 -4.93 -0.57
CA PRO A 138 14.55 -3.66 -0.58
C PRO A 138 14.03 -3.28 0.82
N LEU A 139 14.05 -1.99 1.13
CA LEU A 139 13.62 -1.48 2.43
C LEU A 139 12.30 -0.73 2.32
N ALA A 140 11.53 -0.72 3.40
CA ALA A 140 10.36 0.14 3.53
C ALA A 140 10.18 0.61 4.98
N LEU A 141 9.53 1.76 5.16
CA LEU A 141 9.02 2.18 6.46
C LEU A 141 7.65 1.55 6.67
N ASP A 142 7.48 0.80 7.76
CA ASP A 142 6.16 0.44 8.27
C ASP A 142 5.59 1.64 9.04
N MET A 143 4.59 2.27 8.44
CA MET A 143 3.92 3.45 9.01
C MET A 143 2.57 3.06 9.64
N GLY A 144 2.32 1.78 9.92
CA GLY A 144 1.01 1.29 10.39
C GLY A 144 0.50 1.94 11.69
N SER A 145 1.38 2.51 12.50
CA SER A 145 1.04 3.25 13.74
C SER A 145 0.74 4.74 13.53
N MET A 146 0.83 5.23 12.29
CA MET A 146 0.73 6.64 11.93
C MET A 146 -0.61 6.97 11.26
N GLY A 147 -0.88 8.25 11.03
CA GLY A 147 -2.14 8.74 10.48
C GLY A 147 -2.05 9.05 8.99
N LYS A 148 -1.62 10.27 8.69
CA LYS A 148 -1.42 10.80 7.33
C LYS A 148 -0.30 11.82 7.36
N GLY A 149 0.49 11.94 6.31
CA GLY A 149 1.52 12.97 6.27
C GLY A 149 2.53 12.83 5.17
N GLN A 150 3.74 13.31 5.44
CA GLN A 150 4.88 13.30 4.53
C GLN A 150 6.13 12.81 5.25
N VAL A 151 7.01 12.13 4.51
CA VAL A 151 8.24 11.57 5.06
C VAL A 151 9.45 11.93 4.20
N TRP A 152 10.55 12.24 4.87
CA TRP A 152 11.84 12.54 4.27
C TRP A 152 12.95 11.70 4.89
N ILE A 153 13.90 11.28 4.08
CA ILE A 153 15.15 10.69 4.54
C ILE A 153 16.30 11.46 3.90
N ASN A 154 17.25 11.94 4.70
CA ASN A 154 18.42 12.69 4.22
C ASN A 154 18.04 13.86 3.28
N ASN A 155 17.03 14.66 3.68
CA ASN A 155 16.47 15.77 2.89
C ASN A 155 15.75 15.35 1.60
N GLN A 156 15.63 14.06 1.29
CA GLN A 156 14.91 13.57 0.12
C GLN A 156 13.49 13.18 0.51
N HIS A 157 12.51 13.74 -0.21
CA HIS A 157 11.11 13.42 0.00
C HIS A 157 10.79 12.00 -0.50
N ILE A 158 10.41 11.12 0.42
CA ILE A 158 10.08 9.71 0.12
C ILE A 158 8.65 9.60 -0.42
N GLY A 159 7.75 10.46 0.07
CA GLY A 159 6.38 10.51 -0.40
C GLY A 159 5.39 10.87 0.71
N ARG A 160 4.12 10.94 0.30
CA ARG A 160 2.99 11.04 1.22
C ARG A 160 2.71 9.66 1.80
N TYR A 161 2.36 9.61 3.09
CA TYR A 161 1.84 8.41 3.72
C TYR A 161 0.40 8.63 4.20
N TRP A 162 -0.44 7.60 4.10
CA TRP A 162 -1.83 7.63 4.58
C TRP A 162 -2.37 6.24 5.03
N PRO A 163 -1.71 5.55 5.97
CA PRO A 163 -2.10 4.24 6.47
C PRO A 163 -3.43 4.25 7.26
N ALA A 164 -3.87 5.41 7.75
CA ALA A 164 -5.20 5.55 8.36
C ALA A 164 -6.34 5.41 7.34
N ASN A 165 -6.09 5.68 6.05
CA ASN A 165 -7.06 5.44 4.99
C ASN A 165 -7.13 3.93 4.68
N LYS A 166 -8.16 3.26 5.18
CA LYS A 166 -8.33 1.81 5.02
C LYS A 166 -8.84 1.48 3.62
N ALA A 167 -8.29 0.43 3.03
CA ALA A 167 -8.76 -0.08 1.75
C ALA A 167 -10.20 -0.59 1.90
N SER A 168 -11.11 -0.05 1.09
CA SER A 168 -12.49 -0.49 0.98
C SER A 168 -12.72 -1.23 -0.33
N GLY A 169 -13.69 -2.14 -0.35
CA GLY A 169 -14.07 -2.90 -1.55
C GLY A 169 -14.48 -4.32 -1.20
N THR A 170 -14.69 -5.14 -2.22
CA THR A 170 -14.98 -6.56 -2.08
C THR A 170 -13.75 -7.35 -2.49
N CYS A 171 -13.04 -7.89 -1.50
CA CYS A 171 -11.88 -8.75 -1.72
C CYS A 171 -12.32 -10.22 -1.64
N SER A 172 -12.73 -10.79 -2.76
CA SER A 172 -13.01 -12.23 -2.88
C SER A 172 -11.84 -12.97 -3.50
N ALA A 173 -11.75 -14.28 -3.22
CA ALA A 173 -10.90 -15.14 -4.02
C ALA A 173 -11.31 -15.02 -5.50
N CYS A 174 -10.33 -14.98 -6.38
CA CYS A 174 -10.57 -14.81 -7.81
C CYS A 174 -9.89 -15.93 -8.61
N ASN A 175 -10.40 -16.16 -9.82
CA ASN A 175 -9.84 -17.12 -10.77
C ASN A 175 -9.31 -16.35 -11.99
N TYR A 176 -8.18 -16.78 -12.54
CA TYR A 176 -7.60 -16.20 -13.75
C TYR A 176 -8.53 -16.35 -14.97
N ALA A 177 -9.35 -17.41 -15.02
CA ALA A 177 -10.28 -17.69 -16.11
C ALA A 177 -11.43 -16.67 -16.18
N GLY A 178 -11.91 -16.43 -17.39
CA GLY A 178 -12.99 -15.47 -17.68
C GLY A 178 -12.51 -14.02 -17.75
N TRP A 179 -13.42 -13.12 -18.15
CA TRP A 179 -13.11 -11.69 -18.33
C TRP A 179 -12.51 -11.09 -17.06
N PHE A 180 -11.49 -10.25 -17.22
CA PHE A 180 -10.84 -9.55 -16.12
C PHE A 180 -11.40 -8.13 -15.99
N THR A 181 -11.61 -7.69 -14.76
CA THR A 181 -11.84 -6.28 -14.41
C THR A 181 -10.91 -5.91 -13.27
N GLU A 182 -10.62 -4.63 -13.13
CA GLU A 182 -9.76 -4.07 -12.07
C GLU A 182 -10.26 -4.40 -10.65
N LYS A 183 -11.54 -4.77 -10.51
CA LYS A 183 -12.18 -5.15 -9.24
C LYS A 183 -12.23 -6.66 -9.00
N LYS A 184 -11.84 -7.49 -9.98
CA LYS A 184 -12.00 -8.96 -9.91
C LYS A 184 -11.14 -9.62 -8.83
N CYS A 185 -9.93 -9.11 -8.63
CA CYS A 185 -8.89 -9.73 -7.79
C CYS A 185 -8.34 -8.75 -6.74
N LEU A 186 -9.23 -7.97 -6.11
CA LEU A 186 -8.82 -7.04 -5.05
C LEU A 186 -8.31 -7.81 -3.82
N SER A 187 -7.34 -7.21 -3.13
CA SER A 187 -6.76 -7.74 -1.89
C SER A 187 -6.63 -6.63 -0.84
N ASN A 188 -6.29 -7.02 0.39
CA ASN A 188 -6.04 -6.13 1.52
C ASN A 188 -7.22 -5.25 1.98
N CYS A 189 -8.46 -5.60 1.66
CA CYS A 189 -9.64 -4.91 2.21
C CYS A 189 -9.59 -4.85 3.75
N GLY A 190 -9.96 -3.71 4.33
CA GLY A 190 -9.90 -3.43 5.78
C GLY A 190 -8.51 -3.10 6.33
N GLN A 191 -7.45 -3.35 5.57
CA GLN A 191 -6.07 -2.97 5.94
C GLN A 191 -5.77 -1.52 5.54
N PRO A 192 -4.68 -0.90 6.06
CA PRO A 192 -4.15 0.33 5.48
C PRO A 192 -4.03 0.21 3.95
N SER A 193 -4.59 1.16 3.20
CA SER A 193 -4.44 1.21 1.72
C SER A 193 -2.99 1.11 1.29
N GLN A 194 -2.10 1.75 2.05
CA GLN A 194 -0.66 1.52 2.00
C GLN A 194 -0.07 1.57 3.42
N ARG A 195 0.54 0.46 3.87
CA ARG A 195 1.23 0.36 5.15
C ARG A 195 2.73 0.62 5.04
N TRP A 196 3.34 0.07 3.98
CA TRP A 196 4.79 0.11 3.76
C TRP A 196 5.16 1.13 2.69
N TYR A 197 6.12 2.00 3.02
CA TYR A 197 6.57 3.09 2.17
C TYR A 197 8.03 2.84 1.77
N HIS A 198 8.24 2.60 0.47
CA HIS A 198 9.54 2.18 -0.07
C HIS A 198 10.65 3.18 0.26
N VAL A 199 11.78 2.66 0.74
CA VAL A 199 13.01 3.42 1.00
C VAL A 199 14.11 2.87 0.08
N PRO A 200 14.53 3.63 -0.95
CA PRO A 200 15.64 3.21 -1.80
C PRO A 200 16.92 3.07 -0.97
N ARG A 201 17.68 1.98 -1.17
CA ARG A 201 18.97 1.83 -0.45
C ARG A 201 20.00 2.88 -0.85
N SER A 202 19.97 3.34 -2.09
CA SER A 202 20.94 4.30 -2.65
C SER A 202 20.94 5.66 -1.96
N ILE A 203 19.87 6.01 -1.24
CA ILE A 203 19.72 7.29 -0.56
C ILE A 203 20.20 7.23 0.90
N LEU A 204 20.55 6.02 1.38
CA LEU A 204 21.01 5.78 2.73
C LEU A 204 22.53 5.83 2.81
N ARG A 205 23.01 6.38 3.92
CA ARG A 205 24.39 6.31 4.39
C ARG A 205 24.55 5.15 5.38
N PRO A 206 25.76 4.63 5.62
CA PRO A 206 25.96 3.57 6.62
C PRO A 206 25.42 3.95 8.01
N SER A 207 25.58 5.20 8.41
CA SER A 207 25.09 5.75 9.67
C SER A 207 24.69 7.21 9.55
N GLY A 208 23.97 7.72 10.55
CA GLY A 208 23.61 9.14 10.63
C GLY A 208 22.54 9.55 9.62
N ASN A 209 21.68 8.62 9.20
CA ASN A 209 20.56 8.95 8.33
C ASN A 209 19.52 9.73 9.11
N LEU A 210 19.11 10.90 8.61
CA LEU A 210 18.06 11.70 9.21
C LEU A 210 16.70 11.26 8.64
N LEU A 211 15.81 10.77 9.49
CA LEU A 211 14.39 10.55 9.17
C LEU A 211 13.58 11.71 9.74
N VAL A 212 12.78 12.37 8.91
CA VAL A 212 11.82 13.40 9.33
C VAL A 212 10.43 13.01 8.85
N VAL A 213 9.44 13.15 9.72
CA VAL A 213 8.04 12.81 9.46
C VAL A 213 7.18 13.99 9.86
N PHE A 214 6.37 14.49 8.94
CA PHE A 214 5.27 15.37 9.27
C PHE A 214 3.99 14.54 9.38
N GLU A 215 3.37 14.53 10.57
CA GLU A 215 2.11 13.84 10.87
C GLU A 215 0.95 14.82 10.94
N GLU A 216 0.07 14.73 9.96
CA GLU A 216 -1.08 15.61 9.76
C GLU A 216 -2.22 15.30 10.74
N TRP A 217 -2.52 14.02 11.01
CA TRP A 217 -3.70 13.60 11.78
C TRP A 217 -3.38 13.32 13.24
N GLY A 218 -2.31 12.58 13.48
CA GLY A 218 -1.92 12.07 14.78
C GLY A 218 -1.59 10.59 14.70
N GLY A 219 -0.46 10.21 15.28
CA GLY A 219 0.05 8.83 15.27
C GLY A 219 0.98 8.57 16.44
N ASN A 220 1.43 7.33 16.58
CA ASN A 220 2.46 6.95 17.53
C ASN A 220 3.79 6.70 16.80
N PRO A 221 4.77 7.62 16.89
CA PRO A 221 6.04 7.50 16.18
C PRO A 221 6.89 6.32 16.66
N LYS A 222 6.64 5.79 17.87
CA LYS A 222 7.37 4.62 18.41
C LYS A 222 7.05 3.33 17.66
N GLY A 223 5.92 3.28 16.95
CA GLY A 223 5.54 2.13 16.13
C GLY A 223 6.14 2.14 14.71
N ILE A 224 6.81 3.24 14.32
CA ILE A 224 7.50 3.31 13.02
C ILE A 224 8.70 2.38 13.07
N SER A 225 8.82 1.52 12.06
CA SER A 225 9.97 0.62 11.92
C SER A 225 10.44 0.56 10.47
N LEU A 226 11.73 0.32 10.29
CA LEU A 226 12.31 0.05 8.98
C LEU A 226 12.33 -1.47 8.77
N VAL A 227 11.67 -1.94 7.72
CA VAL A 227 11.49 -3.36 7.42
C VAL A 227 12.21 -3.74 6.13
N LYS A 228 12.64 -5.00 6.06
CA LYS A 228 13.18 -5.61 4.86
C LYS A 228 12.08 -6.36 4.12
N ARG A 229 12.07 -6.24 2.80
CA ARG A 229 11.20 -7.05 1.93
C ARG A 229 11.93 -8.32 1.54
N GLU A 230 11.49 -9.44 2.10
CA GLU A 230 11.99 -10.78 1.78
C GLU A 230 10.88 -11.62 1.14
N ILE A 231 11.27 -12.56 0.28
CA ILE A 231 10.35 -13.56 -0.27
C ILE A 231 10.47 -14.78 0.64
N ALA A 232 9.41 -15.07 1.40
CA ALA A 232 9.39 -16.22 2.31
C ALA A 232 9.00 -17.52 1.60
N SER A 233 8.01 -17.45 0.70
CA SER A 233 7.59 -18.57 -0.12
C SER A 233 7.17 -18.11 -1.52
N VAL A 234 7.26 -19.03 -2.47
CA VAL A 234 6.83 -18.86 -3.86
C VAL A 234 5.95 -20.02 -4.26
N CYS A 235 5.00 -19.77 -5.14
CA CYS A 235 3.98 -20.75 -5.48
C CYS A 235 3.58 -20.69 -6.94
N ALA A 236 3.02 -21.79 -7.42
CA ALA A 236 2.38 -21.89 -8.72
C ALA A 236 1.08 -22.70 -8.60
N ASP A 237 0.05 -22.28 -9.34
CA ASP A 237 -1.23 -23.00 -9.45
C ASP A 237 -1.65 -23.05 -10.93
N ILE A 238 -1.48 -24.20 -11.58
CA ILE A 238 -1.48 -24.34 -13.05
C ILE A 238 -2.25 -25.59 -13.47
N TYR A 239 -3.22 -25.45 -14.38
CA TYR A 239 -3.87 -26.60 -15.00
C TYR A 239 -2.97 -27.26 -16.07
N GLU A 240 -3.04 -28.59 -16.21
CA GLU A 240 -2.18 -29.36 -17.12
C GLU A 240 -2.32 -28.98 -18.61
N TRP A 241 -3.39 -28.26 -18.97
CA TRP A 241 -3.68 -27.76 -20.31
C TRP A 241 -3.66 -26.24 -20.42
N GLN A 242 -3.22 -25.53 -19.38
CA GLN A 242 -3.18 -24.09 -19.38
C GLN A 242 -2.20 -23.57 -20.45
N PRO A 243 -2.68 -22.82 -21.47
CA PRO A 243 -1.79 -22.25 -22.46
C PRO A 243 -0.95 -21.15 -21.81
N ASN A 244 0.37 -21.18 -22.01
CA ASN A 244 1.20 -20.00 -21.78
C ASN A 244 1.20 -19.12 -23.06
N LEU A 245 1.50 -17.83 -22.93
CA LEU A 245 1.44 -16.86 -24.04
C LEU A 245 2.30 -17.30 -25.23
N MET A 246 3.52 -17.76 -24.96
CA MET A 246 4.45 -18.30 -25.96
C MET A 246 3.89 -19.52 -26.71
N ASN A 247 3.21 -20.43 -26.01
CA ASN A 247 2.59 -21.62 -26.59
C ASN A 247 1.41 -21.23 -27.47
N TYR A 248 0.65 -20.20 -27.08
CA TYR A 248 -0.44 -19.65 -27.89
C TYR A 248 0.10 -19.00 -29.15
N GLU A 249 1.10 -18.12 -29.05
CA GLU A 249 1.74 -17.46 -30.19
C GLU A 249 2.42 -18.45 -31.15
N MET A 250 3.12 -19.46 -30.63
CA MET A 250 3.75 -20.51 -31.45
C MET A 250 2.73 -21.40 -32.17
N LYS A 251 1.59 -21.68 -31.52
CA LYS A 251 0.47 -22.39 -32.17
C LYS A 251 -0.22 -21.51 -33.23
N ALA A 252 -0.50 -20.25 -32.90
CA ALA A 252 -1.16 -19.30 -33.80
C ALA A 252 -0.31 -18.97 -35.03
N SER A 253 1.02 -18.94 -34.89
CA SER A 253 1.96 -18.71 -35.99
C SER A 253 2.27 -19.96 -36.83
N GLY A 254 1.70 -21.13 -36.49
CA GLY A 254 1.95 -22.39 -37.21
C GLY A 254 3.38 -22.93 -37.10
N LYS A 255 4.25 -22.31 -36.29
CA LYS A 255 5.67 -22.69 -36.13
C LYS A 255 5.87 -23.99 -35.35
N VAL A 256 4.88 -24.42 -34.57
CA VAL A 256 4.96 -25.63 -33.74
C VAL A 256 3.69 -26.47 -33.89
N ASN A 257 3.84 -27.67 -34.47
CA ASN A 257 2.76 -28.66 -34.62
C ASN A 257 2.66 -29.66 -33.44
N LYS A 258 3.41 -29.41 -32.35
CA LYS A 258 3.45 -30.28 -31.17
C LYS A 258 2.76 -29.63 -29.97
N GLN A 259 2.14 -30.45 -29.14
CA GLN A 259 1.43 -29.99 -27.96
C GLN A 259 2.42 -29.50 -26.89
N LEU A 260 2.43 -28.19 -26.64
CA LEU A 260 3.29 -27.57 -25.65
C LEU A 260 2.66 -27.67 -24.27
N ARG A 261 3.36 -28.34 -23.34
CA ARG A 261 2.94 -28.50 -21.94
C ARG A 261 3.30 -27.23 -21.13
N PRO A 262 2.48 -26.82 -20.16
CA PRO A 262 2.84 -25.72 -19.28
C PRO A 262 4.03 -26.10 -18.39
N LYS A 263 4.72 -25.08 -17.86
CA LYS A 263 5.78 -25.25 -16.87
C LYS A 263 5.48 -24.38 -15.65
N ALA A 264 5.66 -24.93 -14.46
CA ALA A 264 5.66 -24.18 -13.22
C ALA A 264 7.04 -23.54 -13.03
N HIS A 265 7.08 -22.22 -13.01
CA HIS A 265 8.30 -21.44 -12.77
C HIS A 265 8.29 -20.94 -11.32
N LEU A 266 9.30 -21.31 -10.54
CA LEU A 266 9.49 -20.83 -9.18
C LEU A 266 10.79 -20.03 -9.10
N TRP A 267 10.76 -18.88 -8.43
CA TRP A 267 11.91 -17.99 -8.33
C TRP A 267 11.94 -17.23 -7.00
N CYS A 268 12.93 -17.54 -6.16
CA CYS A 268 13.20 -16.82 -4.92
C CYS A 268 13.85 -15.45 -5.18
N ALA A 269 13.95 -14.60 -4.14
CA ALA A 269 14.63 -13.32 -4.30
C ALA A 269 16.13 -13.54 -4.57
N ARG A 270 16.78 -12.53 -5.16
CA ARG A 270 18.21 -12.57 -5.44
C ARG A 270 19.01 -12.91 -4.18
N GLY A 271 19.84 -13.95 -4.25
CA GLY A 271 20.67 -14.42 -3.14
C GLY A 271 19.99 -15.43 -2.21
N GLN A 272 18.68 -15.66 -2.34
CA GLN A 272 17.97 -16.76 -1.69
C GLN A 272 17.98 -18.00 -2.57
N LYS A 273 17.77 -19.16 -1.95
CA LYS A 273 17.54 -20.43 -2.65
C LYS A 273 16.25 -21.05 -2.17
N ILE A 274 15.66 -21.88 -3.02
CA ILE A 274 14.57 -22.76 -2.61
C ILE A 274 15.15 -23.76 -1.63
N SER A 275 14.73 -23.70 -0.37
CA SER A 275 15.26 -24.55 0.69
C SER A 275 14.43 -25.80 0.94
N SER A 276 13.11 -25.71 0.77
CA SER A 276 12.20 -26.85 0.89
C SER A 276 10.93 -26.66 0.09
N ILE A 277 10.22 -27.76 -0.16
CA ILE A 277 8.88 -27.76 -0.74
C ILE A 277 7.88 -27.90 0.40
N LYS A 278 7.10 -26.85 0.65
CA LYS A 278 6.08 -26.84 1.72
C LYS A 278 4.85 -27.63 1.31
N PHE A 279 4.50 -27.58 0.04
CA PHE A 279 3.35 -28.29 -0.52
C PHE A 279 3.56 -28.56 -2.01
N ALA A 280 3.18 -29.74 -2.48
CA ALA A 280 3.08 -30.03 -3.91
C ALA A 280 1.98 -31.07 -4.15
N SER A 281 1.10 -30.81 -5.12
CA SER A 281 0.08 -31.78 -5.53
C SER A 281 -0.26 -31.60 -7.00
N PHE A 282 -0.12 -32.68 -7.77
CA PHE A 282 -0.66 -32.80 -9.13
C PHE A 282 -1.89 -33.71 -9.10
N GLY A 283 -3.06 -33.16 -9.45
CA GLY A 283 -4.34 -33.87 -9.35
C GLY A 283 -5.49 -32.88 -9.18
N THR A 284 -6.22 -32.93 -8.06
CA THR A 284 -7.33 -32.02 -7.76
C THR A 284 -7.10 -31.12 -6.52
N PRO A 285 -5.92 -30.50 -6.33
CA PRO A 285 -5.65 -29.68 -5.15
C PRO A 285 -6.57 -28.46 -5.04
N VAL A 286 -6.85 -28.08 -3.78
CA VAL A 286 -7.73 -26.96 -3.42
C VAL A 286 -6.98 -25.91 -2.61
N GLY A 287 -7.58 -24.74 -2.46
CA GLY A 287 -7.00 -23.60 -1.73
C GLY A 287 -6.20 -22.64 -2.61
N SER A 288 -5.45 -21.77 -1.97
CA SER A 288 -4.58 -20.78 -2.61
C SER A 288 -3.19 -20.79 -1.97
N CYS A 289 -2.24 -20.08 -2.57
CA CYS A 289 -0.88 -19.94 -2.05
C CYS A 289 -0.85 -19.63 -0.54
N GLY A 290 -0.13 -20.43 0.24
CA GLY A 290 -0.11 -20.35 1.71
C GLY A 290 -1.13 -21.26 2.41
N SER A 291 -2.14 -21.76 1.70
CA SER A 291 -3.27 -22.54 2.23
C SER A 291 -3.66 -23.75 1.38
N PHE A 292 -2.78 -24.19 0.46
CA PHE A 292 -3.05 -25.33 -0.39
C PHE A 292 -3.31 -26.61 0.40
N ARG A 293 -4.20 -27.45 -0.13
CA ARG A 293 -4.52 -28.76 0.42
C ARG A 293 -4.68 -29.77 -0.71
N GLU A 294 -4.35 -31.02 -0.42
CA GLU A 294 -4.62 -32.12 -1.33
C GLU A 294 -6.12 -32.26 -1.58
N GLY A 295 -6.45 -32.65 -2.80
CA GLY A 295 -7.81 -33.00 -3.18
C GLY A 295 -8.07 -34.49 -3.07
N THR A 296 -9.15 -34.94 -3.69
CA THR A 296 -9.49 -36.36 -3.82
C THR A 296 -8.55 -37.14 -4.75
N CYS A 297 -7.78 -36.44 -5.59
CA CYS A 297 -6.80 -37.00 -6.50
C CYS A 297 -5.45 -36.32 -6.29
N HIS A 298 -4.41 -37.14 -6.11
CA HIS A 298 -3.03 -36.70 -5.87
C HIS A 298 -2.05 -37.72 -6.48
N ALA A 299 -1.09 -37.25 -7.25
CA ALA A 299 -0.03 -38.08 -7.79
C ALA A 299 1.07 -38.32 -6.74
N HIS A 300 1.43 -39.58 -6.48
CA HIS A 300 2.38 -39.96 -5.44
C HIS A 300 3.79 -39.34 -5.58
N LYS A 301 4.21 -38.90 -6.78
CA LYS A 301 5.50 -38.21 -7.00
C LYS A 301 5.35 -36.70 -7.17
N SER A 302 4.29 -36.10 -6.61
CA SER A 302 4.06 -34.65 -6.71
C SER A 302 5.22 -33.84 -6.12
N TYR A 303 5.81 -34.31 -5.02
CA TYR A 303 6.94 -33.66 -4.34
C TYR A 303 8.28 -33.92 -5.06
N ASP A 304 8.56 -35.18 -5.42
CA ASP A 304 9.84 -35.64 -5.97
C ASP A 304 10.38 -34.76 -7.10
N ALA A 305 9.49 -34.34 -8.02
CA ALA A 305 9.86 -33.53 -9.16
C ALA A 305 10.44 -32.16 -8.72
N PHE A 306 9.83 -31.53 -7.72
CA PHE A 306 10.28 -30.24 -7.21
C PHE A 306 11.47 -30.39 -6.27
N GLU A 307 11.49 -31.39 -5.41
CA GLU A 307 12.63 -31.63 -4.51
C GLU A 307 13.92 -31.86 -5.30
N LYS A 308 13.85 -32.65 -6.37
CA LYS A 308 15.01 -32.94 -7.22
C LYS A 308 15.45 -31.75 -8.07
N ILE A 309 14.51 -30.97 -8.61
CA ILE A 309 14.83 -29.95 -9.61
C ILE A 309 15.10 -28.57 -8.98
N CYS A 310 14.41 -28.24 -7.88
CA CYS A 310 14.31 -26.88 -7.36
C CYS A 310 15.15 -26.62 -6.11
N ILE A 311 15.27 -27.58 -5.20
CA ILE A 311 16.00 -27.37 -3.93
C ILE A 311 17.46 -26.99 -4.21
N GLY A 312 17.94 -25.97 -3.49
CA GLY A 312 19.29 -25.43 -3.60
C GLY A 312 19.49 -24.46 -4.78
N LYS A 313 18.46 -24.20 -5.59
CA LYS A 313 18.51 -23.24 -6.71
C LYS A 313 17.72 -21.98 -6.38
N GLU A 314 18.16 -20.84 -6.93
CA GLU A 314 17.42 -19.57 -6.84
C GLU A 314 16.12 -19.64 -7.67
N SER A 315 16.18 -20.28 -8.84
CA SER A 315 15.04 -20.51 -9.72
C SER A 315 15.02 -21.90 -10.33
N CYS A 316 13.83 -22.38 -10.65
CA CYS A 316 13.62 -23.65 -11.33
C CYS A 316 12.37 -23.63 -12.19
N ALA A 317 12.27 -24.60 -13.11
CA ALA A 317 11.08 -24.82 -13.90
C ALA A 317 10.77 -26.31 -13.99
N VAL A 318 9.52 -26.70 -13.70
CA VAL A 318 9.05 -28.10 -13.76
C VAL A 318 7.91 -28.20 -14.75
N THR A 319 7.98 -29.18 -15.66
CA THR A 319 6.92 -29.41 -16.67
C THR A 319 5.68 -29.98 -16.00
N VAL A 320 4.51 -29.40 -16.33
CA VAL A 320 3.23 -29.86 -15.82
C VAL A 320 2.69 -30.94 -16.76
N ALA A 321 3.08 -32.19 -16.51
CA ALA A 321 2.64 -33.34 -17.28
C ALA A 321 2.60 -34.61 -16.41
N PRO A 322 1.68 -35.56 -16.67
CA PRO A 322 1.55 -36.79 -15.87
C PRO A 322 2.86 -37.56 -15.68
N GLU A 323 3.69 -37.64 -16.73
CA GLU A 323 4.95 -38.39 -16.71
C GLU A 323 5.96 -37.80 -15.71
N THR A 324 5.84 -36.52 -15.40
CA THR A 324 6.71 -35.83 -14.42
C THR A 324 6.36 -36.23 -12.98
N PHE A 325 5.10 -36.61 -12.73
CA PHE A 325 4.56 -36.88 -11.39
C PHE A 325 4.23 -38.35 -11.16
N GLY A 326 4.80 -39.26 -11.98
CA GLY A 326 4.65 -40.71 -11.81
C GLY A 326 3.42 -41.31 -12.49
N GLY A 327 2.79 -40.60 -13.41
CA GLY A 327 1.65 -41.07 -14.20
C GLY A 327 0.40 -40.21 -14.03
N ASP A 328 -0.70 -40.66 -14.64
CA ASP A 328 -2.01 -40.03 -14.47
C ASP A 328 -2.68 -40.53 -13.17
N PRO A 329 -2.83 -39.67 -12.14
CA PRO A 329 -3.42 -40.07 -10.87
C PRO A 329 -4.95 -40.23 -10.90
N CYS A 330 -5.63 -39.66 -11.90
CA CYS A 330 -7.09 -39.73 -12.04
C CYS A 330 -7.49 -39.53 -13.51
N PRO A 331 -7.64 -40.64 -14.26
CA PRO A 331 -8.08 -40.60 -15.66
C PRO A 331 -9.40 -39.84 -15.83
N SER A 332 -9.54 -39.14 -16.95
CA SER A 332 -10.74 -38.34 -17.31
C SER A 332 -11.03 -37.13 -16.40
N VAL A 333 -10.19 -36.85 -15.40
CA VAL A 333 -10.25 -35.64 -14.59
C VAL A 333 -9.18 -34.66 -15.08
N MET A 334 -9.53 -33.38 -15.22
CA MET A 334 -8.54 -32.34 -15.54
C MET A 334 -7.64 -32.10 -14.33
N LYS A 335 -6.33 -32.29 -14.49
CA LYS A 335 -5.38 -32.12 -13.40
C LYS A 335 -4.93 -30.67 -13.27
N LYS A 336 -4.72 -30.28 -12.02
CA LYS A 336 -4.09 -29.04 -11.62
C LYS A 336 -2.87 -29.35 -10.78
N LEU A 337 -1.79 -28.62 -11.03
CA LEU A 337 -0.60 -28.58 -10.20
C LEU A 337 -0.68 -27.38 -9.27
N SER A 338 -0.65 -27.62 -7.96
CA SER A 338 -0.43 -26.57 -6.96
C SER A 338 0.86 -26.88 -6.21
N VAL A 339 1.76 -25.90 -6.10
CA VAL A 339 3.05 -26.03 -5.41
C VAL A 339 3.35 -24.77 -4.61
N GLU A 340 3.92 -24.94 -3.42
CA GLU A 340 4.48 -23.88 -2.59
C GLU A 340 5.87 -24.31 -2.11
N ALA A 341 6.87 -23.47 -2.38
CA ALA A 341 8.27 -23.67 -2.01
C ALA A 341 8.73 -22.55 -1.07
N ILE A 342 9.57 -22.90 -0.10
CA ILE A 342 10.17 -21.96 0.86
C ILE A 342 11.47 -21.41 0.28
N CYS A 343 11.66 -20.10 0.45
CA CYS A 343 12.86 -19.38 0.04
C CYS A 343 13.64 -18.93 1.30
N SER A 344 14.94 -19.18 1.31
CA SER A 344 15.84 -18.74 2.39
C SER A 344 17.21 -18.35 1.89
#